data_AF-A0A4P9UTI0-F1
#
_entry.id   AF-A0A4P9UTI0-F1
#
_cell.length_a   1.000
_cell.length_b   1.000
_cell.length_c   1.000
_cell.angle_alpha   90.00
_cell.angle_beta   90.00
_cell.angle_gamma   90.00
#
_symmetry.space_group_name_H-M   'P 1'
#
loop_
_entity.id
_entity.type
_entity.pdbx_description
1 polymer ?
#
loop_
_entity_poly.entity_id
_entity_poly.type
_entity_poly.pdbx_seq_one_letter_code
_entity_poly.pdbx_strand_id
1 'polypeptide(L)' 'MKVQIPAREDTVRYKPHPTALTKFSPTLDHIQPVSRGGDNSFGNLITACLHCNAERGNKPVMDYVTQKGGNEP' A
#
# COMPACT_ATOMS: atom_id res chain seq x y z
N MET A 1 25.08 -30.09 -7.19
CA MET A 1 23.85 -30.06 -8.02
C MET A 1 23.49 -28.61 -8.27
N LYS A 2 23.54 -28.13 -9.53
CA LYS A 2 23.09 -26.78 -9.87
C LYS A 2 21.60 -26.87 -10.16
N VAL A 3 20.78 -26.25 -9.32
CA VAL A 3 19.34 -26.09 -9.60
C VAL A 3 19.20 -24.85 -10.46
N GLN A 4 18.89 -25.04 -11.74
CA GLN A 4 18.53 -23.95 -12.63
C GLN A 4 17.05 -23.63 -12.38
N ILE A 5 16.77 -22.49 -11.75
CA ILE A 5 15.41 -21.98 -11.60
C ILE A 5 15.08 -21.21 -12.90
N PRO A 6 14.02 -21.56 -13.64
CA PRO A 6 13.64 -20.81 -14.85
C PRO A 6 13.20 -19.40 -14.47
N ALA A 7 13.67 -18.41 -15.21
CA ALA A 7 13.19 -17.03 -15.08
C ALA A 7 11.71 -17.00 -15.49
N ARG A 8 10.84 -16.51 -14.61
CA ARG A 8 9.44 -16.26 -14.96
C ARG A 8 9.40 -15.03 -15.87
N GLU A 9 8.90 -15.21 -17.09
CA GLU A 9 8.81 -14.18 -18.13
C GLU A 9 7.61 -13.24 -17.96
N ASP A 10 7.01 -13.20 -16.77
CA ASP A 10 5.96 -12.25 -16.43
C ASP A 10 6.58 -11.01 -15.79
N THR A 11 7.30 -10.20 -16.59
CA THR A 11 7.85 -8.93 -16.11
C THR A 11 6.72 -7.93 -15.88
N VAL A 12 5.97 -8.08 -14.79
CA VAL A 12 5.25 -6.96 -14.18
C VAL A 12 6.32 -5.93 -13.87
N ARG A 13 6.38 -4.84 -14.66
CA ARG A 13 7.29 -3.73 -14.38
C ARG A 13 6.93 -3.19 -13.01
N TYR A 14 7.69 -3.57 -11.99
CA TYR A 14 7.57 -3.00 -10.67
C TYR A 14 7.82 -1.49 -10.79
N LYS A 15 6.75 -0.70 -10.70
CA LYS A 15 6.85 0.76 -10.63
C LYS A 15 7.05 1.11 -9.15
N PRO A 16 8.27 1.49 -8.73
CA PRO A 16 8.49 1.88 -7.34
C PRO A 16 7.66 3.13 -7.03
N HIS A 17 6.96 3.11 -5.89
CA HIS A 17 6.35 4.31 -5.37
C HIS A 17 7.44 5.38 -5.11
N PRO A 18 7.23 6.67 -5.45
CA PRO A 18 8.25 7.71 -5.33
C PRO A 18 8.79 7.86 -3.90
N THR A 19 7.94 7.63 -2.91
CA THR A 19 8.36 7.49 -1.50
C THR A 19 8.53 6.01 -1.16
N ALA A 20 9.78 5.57 -1.03
CA ALA A 20 10.09 4.22 -0.59
C ALA A 20 9.69 4.01 0.88
N LEU A 21 9.07 2.86 1.17
CA LEU A 21 8.90 2.38 2.53
C LEU A 21 10.23 1.84 3.02
N THR A 22 10.91 2.60 3.88
CA THR A 22 12.12 2.13 4.57
C THR A 22 11.75 1.59 5.94
N LYS A 23 12.70 0.93 6.62
CA LYS A 23 12.53 0.49 8.02
C LYS A 23 12.15 1.63 8.97
N PHE A 24 12.52 2.88 8.64
CA PHE A 24 12.41 4.02 9.55
C PHE A 24 11.33 5.04 9.18
N SER A 25 10.70 4.88 8.02
CA SER A 25 9.72 5.82 7.49
C SER A 25 8.30 5.26 7.21
N PRO A 26 7.86 4.12 7.78
CA PRO A 26 6.45 3.77 7.67
C PRO A 26 5.63 4.66 8.60
N THR A 27 4.45 5.03 8.14
CA THR A 27 3.39 5.56 8.99
C THR A 27 2.37 4.47 9.25
N LEU A 28 1.66 4.60 10.37
CA LEU A 28 0.55 3.73 10.70
C LEU A 28 -0.75 4.41 10.29
N ASP A 29 -1.63 3.67 9.64
CA ASP A 29 -2.83 4.20 9.01
C ASP A 29 -4.05 3.30 9.28
N HIS A 30 -5.25 3.88 9.26
CA HIS A 30 -6.50 3.16 9.59
C HIS A 30 -7.22 2.64 8.35
N ILE A 31 -7.52 1.35 8.26
CA ILE A 31 -8.28 0.75 7.14
C ILE A 31 -9.63 1.46 6.97
N GLN A 32 -10.41 1.50 8.03
CA GLN A 32 -11.58 2.37 8.19
C GLN A 32 -11.17 3.62 8.97
N PRO A 33 -11.33 4.83 8.43
CA PRO A 33 -11.00 6.07 9.13
C PRO A 33 -11.77 6.21 10.45
N VAL A 34 -11.11 6.75 11.47
CA VAL A 34 -11.75 7.02 12.78
C VAL A 34 -12.97 7.93 12.63
N SER A 35 -12.90 8.93 11.74
CA SER A 35 -14.03 9.83 11.43
C SER A 35 -15.22 9.14 10.78
N ARG A 36 -15.07 7.87 10.37
CA ARG A 36 -16.12 7.02 9.80
C ARG A 36 -16.31 5.73 10.60
N GLY A 37 -16.01 5.75 11.91
CA GLY A 37 -16.31 4.65 12.82
C GLY A 37 -15.26 3.54 12.90
N GLY A 38 -14.06 3.75 12.35
CA GLY A 38 -12.93 2.85 12.58
C GLY A 38 -12.32 3.01 13.98
N ASP A 39 -11.62 1.98 14.44
CA ASP A 39 -10.99 1.93 15.77
C ASP A 39 -9.46 1.78 15.70
N ASN A 40 -8.80 1.69 16.85
CA ASN A 40 -7.36 1.45 16.95
C ASN A 40 -7.01 -0.03 17.12
N SER A 41 -7.92 -0.95 16.76
CA SER A 41 -7.64 -2.38 16.83
C SER A 41 -6.58 -2.75 15.81
N PHE A 42 -5.75 -3.76 16.11
CA PHE A 42 -4.72 -4.22 15.17
C PHE A 42 -5.30 -4.60 13.80
N GLY A 43 -6.54 -5.10 13.76
CA GLY A 43 -7.25 -5.43 12.52
C GLY A 43 -7.66 -4.22 11.68
N ASN A 44 -7.69 -3.02 12.25
CA ASN A 44 -7.98 -1.78 11.53
C ASN A 44 -6.71 -0.97 11.21
N LEU A 45 -5.50 -1.47 11.48
CA LEU A 45 -4.26 -0.73 11.26
C LEU A 45 -3.43 -1.35 10.13
N ILE A 46 -2.84 -0.50 9.29
CA ILE A 46 -1.95 -0.89 8.19
C ILE A 46 -0.72 0.04 8.14
N THR A 47 0.35 -0.41 7.50
CA THR A 47 1.51 0.44 7.21
C THR A 47 1.35 1.14 5.86
N ALA A 48 1.65 2.44 5.82
CA ALA A 48 1.60 3.25 4.61
C ALA A 48 2.77 4.26 4.60
N CYS A 49 3.20 4.69 3.41
CA CYS A 49 4.15 5.80 3.35
C CYS A 49 3.42 7.12 3.67
N LEU A 50 4.17 8.12 4.14
CA LEU A 50 3.59 9.42 4.53
C LEU A 50 2.74 10.04 3.41
N HIS A 51 3.20 9.94 2.16
CA HIS A 51 2.49 10.50 1.00
C HIS A 51 1.13 9.83 0.77
N CYS A 52 1.08 8.49 0.71
CA CYS A 52 -0.17 7.76 0.52
C CYS A 52 -1.15 7.99 1.66
N ASN A 53 -0.64 7.98 2.90
CA ASN A 53 -1.45 8.19 4.09
C ASN A 53 -2.11 9.59 4.06
N ALA A 54 -1.32 10.63 3.79
CA ALA A 54 -1.83 12.00 3.67
C ALA A 54 -2.81 12.18 2.49
N GLU A 55 -2.51 11.58 1.34
CA GLU A 55 -3.35 11.66 0.13
C GLU A 55 -4.70 10.96 0.30
N ARG A 56 -4.73 9.80 1.00
CA ARG A 56 -5.95 9.02 1.23
C ARG A 56 -7.00 9.80 2.03
N GLY A 57 -6.56 10.53 3.05
CA GLY A 57 -7.43 11.30 3.94
C GLY A 57 -8.45 10.41 4.66
N ASN A 58 -9.74 10.74 4.56
CA ASN A 58 -10.84 10.03 5.23
C ASN A 58 -11.54 8.99 4.32
N LYS A 59 -10.87 8.52 3.26
CA LYS A 59 -11.40 7.44 2.41
C LYS A 59 -11.04 6.07 3.01
N PRO A 60 -11.95 5.09 3.06
CA PRO A 60 -11.60 3.69 3.33
C PRO A 60 -10.44 3.22 2.44
N VAL A 61 -9.53 2.40 3.00
CA VAL A 61 -8.32 1.94 2.27
C VAL A 61 -8.67 1.27 0.95
N MET A 62 -9.72 0.45 0.93
CA MET A 62 -10.14 -0.25 -0.30
C MET A 62 -10.55 0.69 -1.42
N ASP A 63 -11.24 1.79 -1.09
CA ASP A 63 -11.65 2.79 -2.09
C ASP A 63 -10.44 3.48 -2.70
N TYR A 64 -9.45 3.82 -1.87
CA TYR A 64 -8.22 4.48 -2.30
C TYR A 64 -7.35 3.56 -3.17
N VAL A 65 -7.16 2.31 -2.77
CA VAL A 65 -6.36 1.34 -3.53
C VAL A 65 -7.00 1.06 -4.89
N THR A 66 -8.33 0.93 -4.95
CA THR A 66 -9.06 0.72 -6.20
C THR A 66 -8.91 1.91 -7.15
N GLN A 67 -8.97 3.14 -6.64
CA GLN A 67 -8.77 4.37 -7.43
C GLN A 67 -7.32 4.51 -7.91
N LYS A 68 -6.34 4.20 -7.05
CA LYS A 68 -4.92 4.35 -7.35
C LYS A 68 -4.40 3.28 -8.32
N GLY A 69 -4.95 2.06 -8.25
CA GLY A 69 -4.65 0.96 -9.17
C GLY A 69 -5.30 1.10 -10.55
N GLY A 70 -6.22 2.06 -10.74
CA GLY A 70 -7.00 2.23 -11.98
C GLY A 70 -6.40 3.15 -13.05
N ASN A 71 -5.15 3.58 -12.93
CA ASN A 71 -4.46 4.39 -13.95
C ASN A 71 -3.31 3.62 -14.62
N GLU A 72 -3.62 2.45 -15.19
CA GLU A 72 -2.83 1.82 -16.24
C GLU A 72 -3.56 1.98 -17.59
N PRO A 73 -3.00 2.70 -18.58
CA PRO A 73 -3.13 2.28 -19.97
C PRO A 73 -2.30 1.02 -20.24
#